data_AF-A0A7W1U3W3-F1
#
_entry.id   AF-A0A7W1U3W3-F1
#
_cell.length_a   1.000
_cell.length_b   1.000
_cell.length_c   1.000
_cell.angle_alpha   90.00
_cell.angle_beta   90.00
_cell.angle_gamma   90.00
#
_symmetry.space_group_name_H-M   'P 1'
#
loop_
_entity.id
_entity.type
_entity.pdbx_description
1 polymer ?
#
loop_
_entity_poly.entity_id
_entity_poly.type
_entity_poly.pdbx_seq_one_letter_code
_entity_poly.pdbx_strand_id
1 'polypeptide(L)' 'MMACSKSDTPDELWIKKWLDSVVDGSATMSQRKLSSVEKHGGLRAAKALAREKKVHLVQLEDDKGNELLAASLKPFKVLC' A
#
# COMPACT_ATOMS: atom_id res chain seq x y z
N MET A 1 -9.30 -26.65 -9.29
CA MET A 1 -8.40 -25.65 -9.90
C MET A 1 -7.54 -25.08 -8.78
N MET A 2 -6.29 -25.54 -8.68
CA MET A 2 -5.33 -25.12 -7.65
C MET A 2 -4.63 -23.86 -8.18
N ALA A 3 -4.84 -22.71 -7.54
CA ALA A 3 -4.16 -21.48 -7.91
C ALA A 3 -2.67 -21.62 -7.58
N CYS A 4 -1.82 -21.42 -8.59
CA CYS A 4 -0.37 -21.33 -8.43
C CYS A 4 -0.04 -20.30 -7.36
N SER A 5 0.60 -20.76 -6.29
CA SER A 5 1.27 -19.92 -5.30
C SER A 5 2.33 -19.08 -6.02
N LYS A 6 2.03 -17.82 -6.33
CA LYS A 6 3.08 -16.85 -6.66
C LYS A 6 3.93 -16.74 -5.40
N SER A 7 5.18 -17.18 -5.50
CA SER A 7 6.17 -16.90 -4.47
C SER A 7 6.30 -15.38 -4.40
N ASP A 8 5.73 -14.78 -3.35
CA ASP A 8 5.90 -13.35 -3.07
C ASP A 8 7.40 -13.06 -3.06
N THR A 9 7.85 -12.11 -3.87
CA THR A 9 9.24 -11.67 -3.80
C THR A 9 9.52 -11.06 -2.41
N PRO A 10 10.78 -11.10 -1.90
CA PRO A 10 11.10 -10.51 -0.60
C PRO A 10 10.66 -9.04 -0.47
N ASP A 11 10.67 -8.32 -1.59
CA ASP A 11 10.23 -6.95 -1.70
C ASP A 11 8.70 -6.82 -1.60
N GLU A 12 7.94 -7.63 -2.33
CA GLU A 12 6.47 -7.68 -2.21
C GLU A 12 6.01 -8.05 -0.79
N LEU A 13 6.79 -8.87 -0.07
CA LEU A 13 6.51 -9.23 1.32
C LEU A 13 6.49 -8.01 2.25
N TRP A 14 7.31 -7.00 1.98
CA TRP A 14 7.32 -5.76 2.76
C TRP A 14 6.02 -4.97 2.56
N ILE A 15 5.57 -4.81 1.31
CA ILE A 15 4.30 -4.15 0.98
C ILE A 15 3.14 -4.94 1.58
N LYS A 16 3.17 -6.27 1.47
CA LYS A 16 2.15 -7.16 2.02
C LYS A 16 1.99 -6.98 3.52
N LYS A 17 3.10 -7.05 4.28
CA LYS A 17 3.09 -6.81 5.74
C LYS A 17 2.57 -5.43 6.11
N TRP A 18 2.94 -4.41 5.34
CA TRP A 18 2.43 -3.06 5.55
C TRP A 18 0.92 -3.00 5.35
N LEU A 19 0.38 -3.53 4.25
CA LEU A 19 -1.06 -3.51 4.01
C LEU A 19 -1.83 -4.44 4.96
N ASP A 20 -1.25 -5.57 5.38
CA ASP A 20 -1.82 -6.44 6.42
C ASP A 20 -2.00 -5.67 7.73
N SER A 21 -1.02 -4.87 8.14
CA SER A 21 -1.15 -4.04 9.36
C SER A 21 -2.29 -3.01 9.28
N VAL A 22 -2.64 -2.55 8.06
CA VAL A 22 -3.78 -1.65 7.83
C VAL A 22 -5.10 -2.41 7.95
N VAL A 23 -5.16 -3.63 7.42
CA VAL A 23 -6.34 -4.51 7.50
C VAL A 23 -6.60 -4.96 8.94
N ASP A 24 -5.57 -5.35 9.67
CA ASP A 24 -5.66 -5.85 11.05
C ASP A 24 -6.04 -4.76 12.08
N GLY A 25 -6.31 -3.54 11.62
CA GLY A 25 -6.77 -2.43 12.46
C GLY A 25 -5.67 -1.78 13.30
N SER A 26 -4.43 -2.27 13.23
CA SER A 26 -3.29 -1.65 13.92
C SER A 26 -2.95 -0.26 13.38
N ALA A 27 -3.38 0.05 12.15
CA ALA A 27 -3.31 1.38 11.55
C ALA A 27 -4.51 1.63 10.63
N THR A 28 -5.57 2.26 11.15
CA THR A 28 -6.77 2.66 10.37
C THR A 28 -6.41 3.51 9.13
N MET A 29 -5.28 4.21 9.20
CA MET A 29 -4.58 4.86 8.10
C MET A 29 -3.07 4.73 8.34
N SER A 30 -2.30 4.38 7.31
CA SER A 30 -0.84 4.28 7.37
C SER A 30 -0.21 4.95 6.16
N GLN A 31 0.97 5.54 6.33
CA GLN A 31 1.67 6.25 5.26
C GLN A 31 3.10 5.72 5.10
N ARG A 32 3.59 5.73 3.87
CA ARG A 32 4.97 5.39 3.50
C ARG A 32 5.48 6.37 2.46
N LYS A 33 6.79 6.63 2.44
CA LYS A 33 7.42 7.36 1.34
C LYS A 33 7.23 6.57 0.04
N LEU A 34 6.87 7.25 -1.05
CA LEU A 34 6.73 6.60 -2.34
C LEU A 34 8.04 5.91 -2.76
N SER A 35 9.18 6.54 -2.51
CA SER A 35 10.51 5.96 -2.76
C SER A 35 10.76 4.63 -2.04
N SER A 36 10.21 4.44 -0.84
CA SER A 36 10.28 3.16 -0.13
C SER A 36 9.40 2.10 -0.78
N VAL A 37 8.21 2.48 -1.25
CA VAL A 37 7.32 1.57 -1.98
C VAL A 37 7.95 1.16 -3.31
N GLU A 38 8.56 2.10 -4.03
CA GLU A 38 9.27 1.83 -5.29
C GLU A 38 10.44 0.85 -5.09
N LYS A 39 11.18 1.00 -4.00
CA LYS A 39 12.27 0.08 -3.64
C LYS A 39 11.77 -1.35 -3.34
N HIS A 40 10.57 -1.49 -2.80
CA HIS A 40 10.03 -2.76 -2.28
C HIS A 40 8.95 -3.37 -3.19
N GLY A 41 9.12 -3.29 -4.51
CA GLY A 41 8.25 -3.98 -5.48
C GLY A 41 7.41 -3.03 -6.34
N GLY A 42 7.49 -1.72 -6.10
CA GLY A 42 6.89 -0.73 -6.98
C GLY A 42 5.41 -0.44 -6.70
N LEU A 43 4.95 0.68 -7.24
CA LEU A 43 3.54 1.07 -7.15
C LEU A 43 2.59 0.04 -7.78
N ARG A 44 3.06 -0.73 -8.78
CA ARG A 44 2.26 -1.80 -9.41
C ARG A 44 1.91 -2.91 -8.42
N ALA A 45 2.89 -3.39 -7.64
CA ALA A 45 2.67 -4.40 -6.62
C ALA A 45 1.77 -3.88 -5.49
N ALA A 46 2.03 -2.64 -5.03
CA ALA A 46 1.18 -1.97 -4.04
C ALA A 46 -0.29 -1.89 -4.48
N LYS A 47 -0.55 -1.48 -5.73
CA LYS A 47 -1.91 -1.42 -6.29
C LYS A 47 -2.56 -2.80 -6.38
N ALA A 48 -1.81 -3.84 -6.76
CA ALA A 48 -2.33 -5.20 -6.85
C ALA A 48 -2.74 -5.74 -5.46
N LEU A 49 -1.85 -5.64 -4.48
CA LEU A 49 -2.10 -6.11 -3.11
C LEU A 49 -3.20 -5.29 -2.41
N ALA A 50 -3.25 -3.98 -2.63
CA ALA A 50 -4.29 -3.13 -2.08
C ALA A 50 -5.68 -3.51 -2.61
N ARG A 51 -5.79 -3.84 -3.91
CA ARG A 51 -7.05 -4.34 -4.50
C ARG A 51 -7.48 -5.67 -3.89
N GLU A 52 -6.54 -6.61 -3.74
CA GLU A 52 -6.82 -7.90 -3.11
C GLU A 52 -7.33 -7.74 -1.67
N LYS A 53 -6.72 -6.82 -0.91
CA LYS A 53 -7.02 -6.56 0.49
C LYS A 53 -8.15 -5.55 0.73
N LYS A 54 -8.75 -5.01 -0.34
CA LYS A 54 -9.75 -3.93 -0.28
C LYS A 54 -9.27 -2.70 0.51
N VAL A 55 -7.97 -2.39 0.39
CA VAL A 55 -7.35 -1.19 0.95
C VAL A 55 -7.33 -0.11 -0.13
N HIS A 56 -7.70 1.11 0.25
CA HIS A 56 -7.60 2.28 -0.59
C HIS A 56 -6.21 2.88 -0.47
N LEU A 57 -5.62 3.24 -1.61
CA LEU A 57 -4.36 3.97 -1.67
C LEU A 57 -4.60 5.37 -2.22
N VAL A 58 -3.89 6.36 -1.67
CA VAL A 58 -3.81 7.71 -2.23
C VAL A 58 -2.36 8.18 -2.23
N GLN A 59 -1.93 8.79 -3.32
CA GLN A 59 -0.63 9.45 -3.42
C GLN A 59 -0.82 10.91 -3.06
N LEU A 60 0.05 11.42 -2.18
CA LEU A 60 0.02 12.77 -1.65
C LEU A 60 1.44 13.34 -1.69
N GLU A 61 1.56 14.65 -1.70
CA GLU A 61 2.80 15.36 -1.48
C GLU A 61 2.74 16.03 -0.09
N ASP A 62 3.82 15.95 0.68
CA ASP A 62 3.92 16.66 1.96
C ASP A 62 4.39 18.12 1.78
N ASP A 63 4.46 18.88 2.88
CA ASP A 63 4.87 20.29 2.90
C ASP A 63 6.33 20.53 2.48
N LYS A 64 7.10 19.45 2.31
CA LYS A 64 8.52 19.47 1.93
C LYS A 64 8.73 18.93 0.51
N GLY A 65 7.66 18.66 -0.23
CA GLY A 65 7.72 18.10 -1.58
C GLY A 65 8.03 16.60 -1.62
N ASN A 66 7.90 15.87 -0.51
CA ASN A 66 8.08 14.42 -0.53
C ASN A 66 6.78 13.74 -0.96
N GLU A 67 6.90 12.83 -1.92
CA GLU A 67 5.79 11.96 -2.31
C GLU A 67 5.57 10.85 -1.28
N LEU A 68 4.33 10.74 -0.82
CA LEU A 68 3.85 9.76 0.13
C LEU A 68 2.74 8.92 -0.50
N LEU A 69 2.69 7.65 -0.10
CA LEU A 69 1.59 6.75 -0.37
C LEU A 69 0.88 6.43 0.93
N ALA A 70 -0.36 6.91 1.07
CA ALA A 70 -1.22 6.61 2.20
C ALA A 70 -2.15 5.43 1.85
N ALA A 71 -2.43 4.61 2.86
CA ALA A 71 -3.27 3.43 2.79
C ALA A 71 -4.34 3.48 3.89
N SER A 72 -5.60 3.17 3.55
CA SER A 72 -6.70 3.09 4.52
C SER A 72 -7.75 2.06 4.09
N LEU A 73 -8.41 1.43 5.06
CA LEU A 73 -9.61 0.62 4.81
C LEU A 73 -10.81 1.44 4.35
N LYS A 74 -10.83 2.75 4.63
CA LYS A 74 -11.91 3.64 4.20
C LYS A 74 -11.47 4.42 2.95
N PRO A 75 -12.38 4.71 2.00
CA PRO A 75 -12.06 5.56 0.87
C PRO A 75 -11.63 6.95 1.31
N PHE A 76 -10.61 7.49 0.65
CA PHE A 76 -10.23 8.88 0.79
C PHE A 76 -11.26 9.79 0.10
N LYS A 77 -11.53 10.94 0.70
CA LYS A 77 -12.42 11.97 0.13
C LYS A 77 -11.60 13.22 -0.14
N VAL A 78 -11.68 13.73 -1.36
CA VAL A 78 -11.15 15.04 -1.74
C VAL A 78 -12.26 16.06 -1.50
N LEU A 79 -11.94 17.14 -0.79
CA LEU A 79 -12.92 18.18 -0.44
C LEU A 79 -12.90 19.38 -1.39
N CYS A 80 -11.79 19.62 -2.08
CA CYS A 80 -11.57 20.71 -3.02
C CYS A 80 -10.67 20.25 -4.17
#